data_AF-A0A5J5CTY0-F1
#
_entry.id   AF-A0A5J5CTY0-F1
#
_cell.length_a   1.000
_cell.length_b   1.000
_cell.length_c   1.000
_cell.angle_alpha   90.00
_cell.angle_beta   90.00
_cell.angle_gamma   90.00
#
_symmetry.space_group_name_H-M   'P 1'
#
loop_
_entity.id
_entity.type
_entity.pdbx_description
1 polymer ?
#
loop_
_entity_poly.entity_id
_entity_poly.type
_entity_poly.pdbx_seq_one_letter_code
_entity_poly.pdbx_strand_id
1 'polypeptide(L)' 'MSLDQLYLARPLPSLSDYRSPIKGLYLCGSGSHPGGGVMGSPGWNAALAVMADLKRR' A
#
# COMPACT_ATOMS: atom_id res chain seq x y z
N MET A 1 17.83 -7.84 1.44
CA MET A 1 16.64 -7.74 0.57
C MET A 1 17.06 -8.23 -0.81
N SER A 2 16.55 -9.37 -1.25
CA SER A 2 16.77 -9.86 -2.60
C SER A 2 15.88 -9.10 -3.59
N LEU A 3 16.27 -9.04 -4.87
CA LEU A 3 15.61 -8.17 -5.86
C LEU A 3 14.13 -8.52 -6.08
N ASP A 4 13.79 -9.80 -5.91
CA ASP A 4 12.44 -10.36 -5.97
C ASP A 4 11.53 -9.94 -4.81
N GLN A 5 12.06 -9.28 -3.77
CA GLN A 5 11.27 -8.74 -2.66
C GLN A 5 11.00 -7.24 -2.81
N LEU A 6 11.49 -6.62 -3.90
CA LEU A 6 11.42 -5.18 -4.11
C LEU A 6 10.38 -4.83 -5.18
N TYR A 7 9.76 -3.67 -4.99
CA TYR A 7 8.86 -3.01 -5.93
C TYR A 7 7.65 -3.85 -6.36
N LEU A 8 7.72 -4.42 -7.57
CA LEU A 8 6.62 -5.04 -8.30
C LEU A 8 6.45 -6.52 -7.96
N ALA A 9 7.45 -7.14 -7.34
CA ALA A 9 7.47 -8.56 -7.04
C ALA A 9 6.74 -8.89 -5.70
N ARG A 10 5.63 -8.21 -5.41
CA ARG A 10 4.81 -8.57 -4.24
C ARG A 10 4.14 -9.94 -4.49
N PRO A 11 4.10 -10.83 -3.47
CA PRO A 11 3.46 -12.14 -3.59
C PRO A 11 1.98 -12.08 -3.97
N LEU A 12 1.28 -11.00 -3.60
CA LEU A 12 -0.12 -10.77 -3.94
C LEU A 12 -0.29 -9.42 -4.67
N PRO A 13 -0.54 -9.43 -5.99
CA PRO A 13 -0.79 -8.21 -6.77
C PRO A 13 -1.99 -7.40 -6.28
N SER A 14 -3.00 -8.05 -5.68
CA SER A 14 -4.20 -7.40 -5.13
C SER A 14 -3.93 -6.42 -3.99
N LEU A 15 -2.75 -6.51 -3.36
CA LEU A 15 -2.32 -5.61 -2.28
C LEU A 15 -1.71 -4.30 -2.80
N SER A 16 -1.63 -4.10 -4.12
CA SER A 16 -0.98 -2.94 -4.72
C SER A 16 -1.74 -1.62 -4.51
N ASP A 17 -3.06 -1.70 -4.32
CA ASP A 17 -3.94 -0.52 -4.16
C ASP A 17 -4.08 -0.06 -2.69
N TYR A 18 -3.11 -0.39 -1.84
CA TYR A 18 -3.07 -0.08 -0.40
C TYR A 18 -4.19 -0.73 0.44
N ARG A 19 -5.15 -1.42 -0.18
CA ARG A 19 -6.23 -2.15 0.50
C ARG A 19 -5.79 -3.57 0.80
N SER A 20 -6.13 -4.05 1.99
CA SER A 20 -5.99 -5.47 2.32
C SER A 20 -7.32 -6.23 2.12
N PRO A 21 -7.29 -7.57 2.08
CA PRO A 21 -8.51 -8.39 2.12
C PRO A 21 -9.35 -8.20 3.38
N ILE A 22 -8.77 -7.64 4.45
CA ILE A 22 -9.48 -7.33 5.69
C ILE A 22 -10.12 -5.95 5.55
N LYS A 23 -11.45 -5.88 5.66
CA LYS A 23 -12.21 -4.64 5.54
C LYS A 23 -11.73 -3.60 6.56
N GLY A 24 -11.33 -2.43 6.07
CA GLY A 24 -10.87 -1.32 6.91
C GLY A 24 -9.38 -1.39 7.29
N LEU A 25 -8.64 -2.41 6.84
CA LEU A 25 -7.19 -2.50 7.02
C LEU A 25 -6.47 -2.11 5.72
N TYR A 26 -5.51 -1.19 5.85
CA TYR A 26 -4.76 -0.61 4.74
C TYR A 26 -3.25 -0.75 4.97
N LEU A 27 -2.50 -0.84 3.88
CA LEU A 27 -1.04 -0.96 3.86
C LEU A 27 -0.43 0.42 3.61
N CYS A 28 0.46 0.87 4.49
CA CYS A 28 1.11 2.20 4.40
C CYS A 28 2.64 2.15 4.60
N GLY A 29 3.20 0.99 4.88
CA GLY A 29 4.62 0.84 5.24
C GLY A 29 5.56 0.98 4.05
N SER A 30 6.87 1.02 4.33
CA SER A 30 7.97 1.05 3.36
C SER A 30 7.95 -0.13 2.37
N GLY A 31 7.30 -1.25 2.72
CA GLY A 31 7.05 -2.36 1.81
C GLY A 31 5.93 -2.12 0.79
N SER A 32 5.25 -0.95 0.79
CA SER A 32 4.13 -0.60 -0.10
C SER A 32 4.59 0.27 -1.29
N HIS A 33 3.83 0.31 -2.39
CA HIS A 33 4.16 1.13 -3.57
C HIS A 33 4.22 2.62 -3.17
N PRO A 34 5.13 3.45 -3.72
CA PRO A 34 6.13 3.21 -4.78
C PRO A 34 7.43 2.51 -4.31
N GLY A 35 7.51 2.11 -3.05
CA GLY A 35 8.70 1.54 -2.44
C GLY A 35 9.13 2.36 -1.22
N GLY A 36 9.95 1.74 -0.38
CA GLY A 36 10.38 2.28 0.89
C GLY A 36 11.65 3.09 0.78
N GLY A 37 11.52 4.40 0.97
CA GLY A 37 12.61 5.29 1.37
C GLY A 37 12.18 6.12 2.58
N VAL A 38 12.98 7.11 2.99
CA VAL A 38 12.60 8.13 4.00
C VAL A 38 11.59 9.14 3.37
N MET A 39 10.61 8.62 2.64
CA MET A 39 9.58 9.36 1.94
C MET A 39 8.23 8.83 2.42
N GLY A 40 7.35 9.73 2.86
CA GLY A 40 6.01 9.40 3.36
C GLY A 40 4.99 9.02 2.28
N SER A 41 5.42 8.81 1.03
CA SER A 41 4.56 8.51 -0.11
C SER A 41 3.65 7.28 0.05
N PRO A 42 4.08 6.12 0.61
CA PRO A 42 3.15 5.01 0.81
C PRO A 42 2.07 5.35 1.85
N GLY A 43 2.41 6.12 2.88
CA GLY A 43 1.45 6.63 3.86
C GLY A 43 0.44 7.59 3.26
N TRP A 44 0.89 8.52 2.42
CA TRP A 44 0.03 9.46 1.72
C TRP A 44 -0.97 8.75 0.81
N ASN A 45 -0.51 7.81 0.00
CA ASN A 45 -1.38 7.09 -0.93
C ASN A 45 -2.38 6.17 -0.20
N ALA A 46 -1.96 5.52 0.90
CA ALA A 46 -2.86 4.77 1.75
C ALA A 46 -3.95 5.67 2.35
N ALA A 47 -3.62 6.88 2.79
CA ALA A 47 -4.60 7.84 3.29
C ALA A 47 -5.62 8.25 2.22
N LEU A 48 -5.19 8.45 0.96
CA LEU A 48 -6.11 8.70 -0.16
C LEU A 48 -7.08 7.52 -0.37
N ALA A 49 -6.59 6.28 -0.28
CA ALA A 49 -7.44 5.09 -0.40
C ALA A 49 -8.48 5.01 0.74
N VAL A 50 -8.07 5.29 1.97
CA VAL A 50 -8.96 5.37 3.15
C VAL A 50 -10.04 6.42 2.92
N MET A 51 -9.65 7.65 2.56
CA MET A 51 -10.61 8.74 2.34
C MET A 51 -11.62 8.42 1.22
N ALA A 52 -11.18 7.77 0.15
CA ALA A 52 -12.07 7.35 -0.93
C ALA A 52 -13.10 6.31 -0.46
N ASP A 53 -12.71 5.38 0.41
CA ASP A 53 -13.61 4.35 0.94
C ASP A 53 -14.55 4.91 2.00
N LEU A 54 -14.11 5.87 2.81
CA LEU A 54 -14.96 6.58 3.76
C LEU A 54 -16.04 7.42 3.06
N LYS A 55 -15.72 8.04 1.92
CA LYS A 55 -16.70 8.80 1.11
C LYS A 55 -17.77 7.94 0.43
N ARG A 56 -17.54 6.62 0.31
CA ARG A 56 -18.48 5.66 -0.30
C ARG A 56 -19.39 4.98 0.72
N ARG A 57 -19.26 5.30 2.01
CA ARG A 57 -20.14 4.86 3.09
C ARG A 57 -21.21 5.91 3.36
#